data_AF-A0A1Q5N9T2-F1
#
_entry.id   AF-A0A1Q5N9T2-F1
#
_cell.length_a   1.000
_cell.length_b   1.000
_cell.length_c   1.000
_cell.angle_alpha   90.00
_cell.angle_beta   90.00
_cell.angle_gamma   90.00
#
_symmetry.space_group_name_H-M   'P 1'
#
loop_
_entity.id
_entity.type
_entity.pdbx_description
1 polymer ?
#
loop_
_entity_poly.entity_id
_entity_poly.type
_entity_poly.pdbx_seq_one_letter_code
_entity_poly.pdbx_strand_id
1 'polypeptide(L)'
;MPTKKPSASGLPEPKKPSSPGLRERKKRATRNALAEAAVRLAAEHGVENVTVEAISEAAGVSPRTFFNYFPSHDDAFVLIDEAVGERIRESVRLAPADRPPLDVVRDALTDELGGFEQRKEFWALQAKVFQRSPHLIQRGLQAQVADQRALAAAIADWLGTGAGTTDAARDPGGTPAGPRTAGDSLFPQLLAAIAQTAVRVAIEHWCDHPGEVELADTFQEVFVQLARGLPRPPG
;
A
#
# COMPACT_ATOMS: atom_id res chain seq x y z
N MET A 1 -54.10 28.42 -38.12
CA MET A 1 -53.71 27.78 -36.84
C MET A 1 -52.39 27.05 -37.04
N PRO A 2 -51.26 27.59 -36.56
CA PRO A 2 -49.96 26.95 -36.68
C PRO A 2 -49.69 25.97 -35.52
N THR A 3 -49.39 24.72 -35.84
CA THR A 3 -48.95 23.68 -34.90
C THR A 3 -47.44 23.80 -34.67
N LYS A 4 -47.03 24.43 -33.56
CA LYS A 4 -45.62 24.45 -33.12
C LYS A 4 -45.46 23.48 -31.93
N LYS A 5 -44.82 22.34 -32.19
CA LYS A 5 -44.36 21.40 -31.15
C LYS A 5 -43.32 22.08 -30.23
N PRO A 6 -43.35 21.82 -28.92
CA PRO A 6 -42.36 22.36 -27.98
C PRO A 6 -41.07 21.52 -28.01
N SER A 7 -39.93 22.22 -27.96
CA SER A 7 -38.59 21.65 -27.79
C SER A 7 -38.38 21.30 -26.31
N ALA A 8 -38.11 20.04 -26.02
CA ALA A 8 -37.66 19.58 -24.71
C ALA A 8 -36.41 18.70 -24.87
N SER A 9 -35.59 18.69 -23.81
CA SER A 9 -34.33 17.94 -23.59
C SER A 9 -33.07 18.72 -24.01
N GLY A 10 -32.13 19.08 -23.12
CA GLY A 10 -31.82 18.57 -21.79
C GLY A 10 -30.68 17.56 -21.88
N LEU A 11 -29.45 17.99 -21.57
CA LEU A 11 -28.62 17.58 -20.42
C LEU A 11 -27.18 18.10 -20.65
N PRO A 12 -26.54 18.71 -19.65
CA PRO A 12 -25.12 19.08 -19.73
C PRO A 12 -24.26 17.82 -19.84
N GLU A 13 -23.27 17.86 -20.73
CA GLU A 13 -22.29 16.79 -20.93
C GLU A 13 -21.66 16.38 -19.58
N PRO A 14 -21.47 15.07 -19.31
CA PRO A 14 -20.82 14.63 -18.10
C PRO A 14 -19.38 15.15 -18.07
N LYS A 15 -19.07 16.02 -17.10
CA LYS A 15 -17.70 16.42 -16.77
C LYS A 15 -16.87 15.16 -16.57
N LYS A 16 -15.87 14.97 -17.44
CA LYS A 16 -14.83 13.94 -17.29
C LYS A 16 -14.33 13.92 -15.84
N PRO A 17 -14.23 12.74 -15.20
CA PRO A 17 -13.69 12.65 -13.86
C PRO A 17 -12.26 13.18 -13.89
N SER A 18 -12.02 14.27 -13.17
CA SER A 18 -10.70 14.87 -13.07
C SER A 18 -9.73 13.88 -12.45
N SER A 19 -8.64 13.60 -13.17
CA SER A 19 -7.43 12.97 -12.65
C SER A 19 -7.10 13.50 -11.25
N PRO A 20 -6.51 12.69 -10.35
CA PRO A 20 -6.21 13.09 -8.97
C PRO A 20 -5.64 14.51 -8.94
N GLY A 21 -6.39 15.43 -8.32
CA GLY A 21 -6.20 16.85 -8.51
C GLY A 21 -4.79 17.30 -8.12
N LEU A 22 -4.29 18.35 -8.78
CA LEU A 22 -2.98 18.98 -8.52
C LEU A 22 -2.69 19.17 -7.00
N ARG A 23 -3.75 19.42 -6.22
CA ARG A 23 -3.71 19.56 -4.76
C ARG A 23 -3.27 18.29 -4.04
N GLU A 24 -3.78 17.12 -4.42
CA GLU A 24 -3.43 15.85 -3.79
C GLU A 24 -1.98 15.45 -4.13
N ARG A 25 -1.56 15.70 -5.37
CA ARG A 25 -0.14 15.52 -5.75
C ARG A 25 0.79 16.42 -4.95
N LYS A 26 0.44 17.71 -4.79
CA LYS A 26 1.22 18.65 -3.96
C LYS A 26 1.25 18.22 -2.50
N LYS A 27 0.10 17.82 -1.94
CA LYS A 27 -0.02 17.30 -0.57
C LYS A 27 0.92 16.10 -0.35
N ARG A 28 0.89 15.12 -1.25
CA ARG A 28 1.78 13.95 -1.20
C ARG A 28 3.26 14.31 -1.32
N ALA A 29 3.61 15.18 -2.27
CA ALA A 29 4.98 15.63 -2.45
C ALA A 29 5.55 16.28 -1.18
N THR A 30 4.76 17.15 -0.52
CA THR A 30 5.16 17.76 0.75
C THR A 30 5.31 16.73 1.87
N ARG A 31 4.37 15.77 1.99
CA ARG A 31 4.47 14.70 2.99
C ARG A 31 5.73 13.85 2.80
N ASN A 32 6.05 13.50 1.56
CA ASN A 32 7.23 12.69 1.23
C ASN A 32 8.53 13.46 1.51
N ALA A 33 8.58 14.75 1.17
CA ALA A 33 9.75 15.59 1.46
C ALA A 33 10.01 15.72 2.97
N LEU A 34 8.96 15.87 3.78
CA LEU A 34 9.08 15.92 5.24
C LEU A 34 9.59 14.59 5.82
N ALA A 35 9.04 13.46 5.37
CA ALA A 35 9.49 12.14 5.83
C ALA A 35 10.94 11.83 5.40
N GLU A 36 11.32 12.24 4.19
CA GLU A 36 12.68 12.11 3.70
C GLU A 36 13.68 12.94 4.51
N ALA A 37 13.34 14.20 4.80
CA ALA A 37 14.14 15.05 5.68
C ALA A 37 14.27 14.43 7.08
N ALA A 38 13.17 13.93 7.66
CA ALA A 38 13.18 13.27 8.96
C ALA A 38 14.11 12.04 8.99
N VAL A 39 13.95 11.12 8.04
CA VAL A 39 14.78 9.90 7.99
C VAL A 39 16.27 10.22 7.78
N ARG A 40 16.60 11.18 6.92
CA ARG A 40 18.00 11.60 6.70
C ARG A 40 18.61 12.18 7.97
N LEU A 41 17.94 13.15 8.60
CA LEU A 41 18.40 13.77 9.85
C LEU A 41 18.53 12.73 10.99
N ALA A 42 17.59 11.78 11.09
CA ALA A 42 17.65 10.73 12.10
C ALA A 42 18.79 9.74 11.85
N ALA A 43 19.13 9.45 10.59
CA ALA A 43 20.26 8.60 10.28
C ALA A 43 21.60 9.24 10.66
N GLU A 44 21.71 10.57 10.55
CA GLU A 44 22.90 11.35 10.87
C GLU A 44 23.03 11.66 12.37
N HIS A 45 21.95 12.10 13.01
CA HIS A 45 21.99 12.64 14.37
C HIS A 45 21.34 11.75 15.43
N GLY A 46 20.65 10.69 15.00
CA GLY A 46 19.79 9.87 15.86
C GLY A 46 18.42 10.52 16.08
N VAL A 47 17.37 9.69 16.17
CA VAL A 47 15.96 10.12 16.25
C VAL A 47 15.71 11.14 17.36
N GLU A 48 16.28 10.94 18.55
CA GLU A 48 16.07 11.79 19.72
C GLU A 48 16.61 13.23 19.57
N ASN A 49 17.55 13.44 18.64
CA ASN A 49 18.18 14.74 18.41
C ASN A 49 17.56 15.51 17.23
N VAL A 50 16.61 14.89 16.51
CA VAL A 50 15.90 15.54 15.42
C VAL A 50 14.73 16.34 15.99
N THR A 51 14.50 17.54 15.47
CA THR A 51 13.38 18.40 15.87
C THR A 51 12.43 18.65 14.71
N VAL A 52 11.17 18.96 15.02
CA VAL A 52 10.17 19.33 14.01
C VAL A 52 10.62 20.58 13.24
N GLU A 53 11.29 21.50 13.90
CA GLU A 53 11.86 22.71 13.30
C GLU A 53 12.93 22.36 12.25
N ALA A 54 13.89 21.50 12.59
CA ALA A 54 14.94 21.08 11.67
C ALA A 54 14.38 20.31 10.46
N ILE A 55 13.39 19.42 10.69
CA ILE A 55 12.69 18.71 9.61
C ILE A 55 11.96 19.70 8.69
N SER A 56 11.26 20.66 9.27
CA SER A 56 10.47 21.65 8.52
C SER A 56 11.37 22.56 7.69
N GLU A 57 12.49 22.99 8.26
CA GLU A 57 13.52 23.79 7.58
C GLU A 57 14.11 23.01 6.39
N ALA A 58 14.54 21.77 6.61
CA ALA A 58 15.09 20.91 5.56
C ALA A 58 14.09 20.63 4.44
N ALA A 59 12.79 20.55 4.75
CA ALA A 59 11.72 20.36 3.78
C ALA A 59 11.18 21.67 3.16
N GLY A 60 11.68 22.84 3.58
CA GLY A 60 11.26 24.15 3.06
C GLY A 60 9.82 24.54 3.44
N VAL A 61 9.33 24.12 4.60
CA VAL A 61 7.98 24.44 5.09
C VAL A 61 8.02 24.95 6.54
N SER A 62 6.87 25.41 7.05
CA SER A 62 6.76 25.82 8.45
C SER A 62 6.48 24.62 9.38
N PRO A 63 6.81 24.70 10.69
CA PRO A 63 6.38 23.71 11.68
C PRO A 63 4.86 23.52 11.72
N ARG A 64 4.08 24.60 11.54
CA ARG A 64 2.62 24.50 11.39
C ARG A 64 2.22 23.64 10.20
N THR A 65 2.97 23.74 9.10
CA THR A 65 2.76 22.90 7.92
C THR A 65 3.09 21.45 8.25
N PHE A 66 4.19 21.15 8.96
CA PHE A 66 4.51 19.79 9.41
C PHE A 66 3.34 19.14 10.16
N PHE A 67 2.77 19.83 11.16
CA PHE A 67 1.66 19.30 11.96
C PHE A 67 0.35 19.10 11.16
N ASN A 68 0.22 19.70 9.97
CA ASN A 68 -0.89 19.38 9.07
C ASN A 68 -0.76 18.01 8.39
N TYR A 69 0.46 17.43 8.39
CA TYR A 69 0.77 16.14 7.77
C TYR A 69 1.06 15.03 8.78
N PHE A 70 1.70 15.36 9.90
CA PHE A 70 2.12 14.41 10.92
C PHE A 70 1.60 14.84 12.29
N PRO A 71 0.83 13.99 12.99
CA PRO A 71 0.34 14.30 14.33
C PRO A 71 1.45 14.49 15.36
N SER A 72 2.56 13.77 15.20
CA SER A 72 3.72 13.86 16.07
C SER A 72 5.04 13.79 15.30
N HIS A 73 6.13 14.13 15.99
CA HIS A 73 7.50 14.00 15.51
C HIS A 73 7.80 12.58 14.99
N ASP A 74 7.46 11.57 15.80
CA ASP A 74 7.77 10.18 15.49
C ASP A 74 7.04 9.66 14.23
N ASP A 75 5.86 10.21 13.94
CA ASP A 75 5.07 9.82 12.76
C ASP A 75 5.77 10.18 11.44
N ALA A 76 6.73 11.11 11.46
CA ALA A 76 7.49 11.48 10.28
C ALA A 76 8.55 10.43 9.88
N PHE A 77 9.01 9.58 10.81
CA PHE A 77 9.96 8.51 10.51
C PHE A 77 9.28 7.25 9.96
N VAL A 78 7.98 7.10 10.23
CA VAL A 78 7.18 5.98 9.76
C VAL A 78 6.51 6.36 8.44
N LEU A 79 7.24 6.25 7.34
CA LEU A 79 6.66 6.47 6.02
C LEU A 79 5.84 5.25 5.58
N ILE A 80 4.52 5.38 5.64
CA ILE A 80 3.59 4.56 4.85
C ILE A 80 2.98 5.45 3.78
N ASP A 81 3.27 5.15 2.52
CA ASP A 81 2.64 5.84 1.39
C ASP A 81 1.24 5.25 1.16
N GLU A 82 0.24 5.85 1.81
CA GLU A 82 -1.17 5.50 1.67
C GLU A 82 -1.62 5.42 0.21
N ALA A 83 -1.05 6.24 -0.68
CA ALA A 83 -1.41 6.22 -2.08
C ALA A 83 -0.85 4.99 -2.80
N VAL A 84 0.34 4.49 -2.40
CA VAL A 84 0.88 3.21 -2.88
C VAL A 84 -0.03 2.07 -2.38
N GLY A 85 -0.35 2.05 -1.09
CA GLY A 85 -1.26 1.06 -0.51
C GLY A 85 -2.61 1.02 -1.23
N GLU A 86 -3.18 2.20 -1.53
CA GLU A 86 -4.46 2.28 -2.24
C GLU A 86 -4.37 1.82 -3.70
N ARG A 87 -3.26 2.08 -4.40
CA ARG A 87 -3.06 1.56 -5.76
C ARG A 87 -2.93 0.04 -5.78
N ILE A 88 -2.22 -0.55 -4.81
CA ILE A 88 -2.13 -2.01 -4.65
C ILE A 88 -3.53 -2.58 -4.42
N ARG A 89 -4.30 -2.02 -3.49
CA ARG A 89 -5.67 -2.48 -3.19
C ARG A 89 -6.60 -2.34 -4.38
N GLU A 90 -6.49 -1.26 -5.14
CA GLU A 90 -7.27 -1.05 -6.36
C GLU A 90 -6.89 -2.07 -7.44
N SER A 91 -5.60 -2.34 -7.65
CA SER A 91 -5.13 -3.37 -8.57
C SER A 91 -5.69 -4.76 -8.20
N VAL A 92 -5.70 -5.10 -6.91
CA VAL A 92 -6.33 -6.34 -6.41
C VAL A 92 -7.84 -6.36 -6.71
N ARG A 93 -8.57 -5.28 -6.45
CA ARG A 93 -10.03 -5.22 -6.70
C ARG A 93 -10.38 -5.36 -8.17
N LEU A 94 -9.53 -4.89 -9.07
CA LEU A 94 -9.74 -4.91 -10.52
C LEU A 94 -9.22 -6.18 -11.20
N ALA A 95 -8.55 -7.07 -10.46
CA ALA A 95 -7.96 -8.28 -11.02
C ALA A 95 -9.03 -9.27 -11.54
N PRO A 96 -8.75 -10.02 -12.63
CA PRO A 96 -9.65 -11.07 -13.10
C PRO A 96 -9.88 -12.15 -12.03
N ALA A 97 -11.13 -12.60 -11.88
CA ALA A 97 -11.56 -13.50 -10.81
C ALA A 97 -11.03 -14.94 -10.90
N ASP A 98 -10.52 -15.35 -12.06
CA ASP A 98 -10.01 -16.70 -12.36
C ASP A 98 -8.51 -16.86 -12.00
N ARG A 99 -7.88 -15.81 -11.48
CA ARG A 99 -6.45 -15.79 -11.17
C ARG A 99 -6.15 -16.42 -9.81
N PRO A 100 -4.98 -17.09 -9.64
CA PRO A 100 -4.53 -17.52 -8.32
C PRO A 100 -4.33 -16.32 -7.37
N PRO A 101 -4.85 -16.35 -6.12
CA PRO A 101 -4.80 -15.18 -5.24
C PRO A 101 -3.39 -14.66 -4.94
N LEU A 102 -2.40 -15.56 -4.80
CA LEU A 102 -1.01 -15.17 -4.58
C LEU A 102 -0.44 -14.41 -5.78
N ASP A 103 -0.80 -14.81 -7.00
CA ASP A 103 -0.34 -14.12 -8.21
C ASP A 103 -0.97 -12.72 -8.34
N VAL A 104 -2.25 -12.58 -7.97
CA VAL A 104 -2.94 -11.27 -7.98
C VAL A 104 -2.23 -10.28 -7.06
N VAL A 105 -1.92 -10.71 -5.83
CA VAL A 105 -1.23 -9.86 -4.87
C VAL A 105 0.21 -9.59 -5.28
N ARG A 106 0.92 -10.60 -5.82
CA ARG A 106 2.27 -10.44 -6.37
C ARG A 106 2.30 -9.39 -7.47
N ASP A 107 1.42 -9.49 -8.45
CA ASP A 107 1.41 -8.60 -9.61
C ASP A 107 1.08 -7.16 -9.17
N ALA A 108 0.07 -6.98 -8.31
CA ALA A 108 -0.30 -5.69 -7.75
C ALA A 108 0.85 -5.00 -6.99
N LEU A 109 1.70 -5.78 -6.30
CA LEU A 109 2.89 -5.28 -5.62
C LEU A 109 4.05 -5.02 -6.60
N THR A 110 4.18 -5.83 -7.65
CA THR A 110 5.22 -5.71 -8.68
C THR A 110 5.13 -4.38 -9.40
N ASP A 111 3.91 -3.90 -9.68
CA ASP A 111 3.65 -2.60 -10.33
C ASP A 111 4.22 -1.41 -9.55
N GLU A 112 4.44 -1.55 -8.23
CA GLU A 112 4.94 -0.48 -7.37
C GLU A 112 6.46 -0.54 -7.14
N LEU A 113 7.14 -1.63 -7.54
CA LEU A 113 8.58 -1.84 -7.27
C LEU A 113 9.47 -0.73 -7.84
N GLY A 114 9.15 -0.21 -9.03
CA GLY A 114 9.91 0.88 -9.63
C GLY A 114 9.93 2.16 -8.78
N GLY A 115 8.92 2.37 -7.92
CA GLY A 115 8.90 3.47 -6.95
C GLY A 115 9.83 3.25 -5.76
N PHE A 116 10.03 2.00 -5.34
CA PHE A 116 10.96 1.63 -4.29
C PHE A 116 12.41 1.76 -4.76
N GLU A 117 12.71 1.31 -5.98
CA GLU A 117 14.06 1.38 -6.58
C GLU A 117 14.58 2.82 -6.66
N GLN A 118 13.73 3.75 -7.13
CA GLN A 118 14.05 5.19 -7.19
C GLN A 118 14.39 5.80 -5.82
N ARG A 119 14.00 5.14 -4.72
CA ARG A 119 14.18 5.61 -3.34
C ARG A 119 15.02 4.63 -2.51
N LYS A 120 15.90 3.84 -3.13
CA LYS A 120 16.77 2.87 -2.44
C LYS A 120 17.45 3.44 -1.20
N GLU A 121 18.13 4.59 -1.38
CA GLU A 121 18.87 5.23 -0.30
C GLU A 121 17.96 5.59 0.89
N PHE A 122 16.77 6.11 0.61
CA PHE A 122 15.79 6.42 1.64
C PHE A 122 15.37 5.17 2.42
N TRP A 123 15.04 4.07 1.74
CA TRP A 123 14.62 2.83 2.40
C TRP A 123 15.75 2.21 3.24
N ALA A 124 16.99 2.26 2.74
CA ALA A 124 18.16 1.81 3.49
C ALA A 124 18.41 2.65 4.76
N LEU A 125 18.23 3.97 4.69
CA LEU A 125 18.33 4.85 5.86
C LEU A 125 17.17 4.58 6.84
N GLN A 126 15.95 4.40 6.34
CA GLN A 126 14.80 4.13 7.18
C GLN A 126 14.94 2.81 7.96
N ALA A 127 15.44 1.75 7.30
CA ALA A 127 15.73 0.49 7.96
C ALA A 127 16.76 0.65 9.10
N LYS A 128 17.84 1.41 8.85
CA LYS A 128 18.86 1.73 9.87
C LYS A 128 18.28 2.52 11.05
N VAL A 129 17.40 3.49 10.77
CA VAL A 129 16.71 4.27 11.81
C VAL A 129 15.84 3.35 12.68
N PHE A 130 15.08 2.44 12.08
CA PHE A 130 14.22 1.51 12.83
C PHE A 130 15.02 0.52 13.68
N GLN A 131 16.15 0.03 13.17
CA GLN A 131 17.06 -0.84 13.95
C GLN A 131 17.65 -0.12 15.17
N ARG A 132 17.97 1.17 15.05
CA ARG A 132 18.56 1.96 16.13
C ARG A 132 17.54 2.50 17.13
N SER A 133 16.27 2.58 16.75
CA SER A 133 15.22 3.20 17.55
C SER A 133 13.99 2.30 17.69
N PRO A 134 14.03 1.28 18.58
CA PRO A 134 12.95 0.30 18.72
C PRO A 134 11.60 0.89 19.11
N HIS A 135 11.55 2.07 19.74
CA HIS A 135 10.29 2.74 20.08
C HIS A 135 9.47 3.13 18.83
N LEU A 136 10.12 3.35 17.68
CA LEU A 136 9.45 3.60 16.40
C LEU A 136 8.77 2.34 15.85
N ILE A 137 9.22 1.15 16.24
CA ILE A 137 8.62 -0.12 15.82
C ILE A 137 7.17 -0.22 16.30
N GLN A 138 6.85 0.26 17.50
CA GLN A 138 5.47 0.24 18.00
C GLN A 138 4.53 1.05 17.10
N ARG A 139 4.96 2.23 16.64
CA ARG A 139 4.19 3.07 15.73
C ARG A 139 4.12 2.48 14.34
N GLY A 140 5.25 1.97 13.83
CA GLY A 140 5.32 1.22 12.58
C GLY A 140 4.32 0.07 12.55
N LEU A 141 4.26 -0.72 13.62
CA LEU A 141 3.36 -1.87 13.75
C LEU A 141 1.88 -1.47 13.69
N GLN A 142 1.48 -0.37 14.33
CA GLN A 142 0.08 0.10 14.26
C GLN A 142 -0.32 0.45 12.83
N ALA A 143 0.53 1.21 12.14
CA ALA A 143 0.29 1.63 10.78
C ALA A 143 0.32 0.43 9.80
N GLN A 144 1.22 -0.52 10.04
CA GLN A 144 1.30 -1.80 9.33
C GLN A 144 0.05 -2.66 9.50
N VAL A 145 -0.46 -2.81 10.73
CA VAL A 145 -1.68 -3.59 10.99
C VAL A 145 -2.89 -2.98 10.29
N ALA A 146 -2.98 -1.64 10.25
CA ALA A 146 -4.05 -0.95 9.54
C ALA A 146 -4.00 -1.23 8.03
N ASP A 147 -2.83 -1.09 7.41
CA ASP A 147 -2.63 -1.36 5.98
C ASP A 147 -2.90 -2.84 5.63
N GLN A 148 -2.40 -3.76 6.45
CA GLN A 148 -2.66 -5.21 6.31
C GLN A 148 -4.16 -5.52 6.30
N ARG A 149 -4.92 -4.91 7.22
CA ARG A 149 -6.37 -5.10 7.30
C ARG A 149 -7.08 -4.54 6.07
N ALA A 150 -6.64 -3.38 5.57
CA ALA A 150 -7.21 -2.80 4.37
C ALA A 150 -6.94 -3.66 3.13
N LEU A 151 -5.73 -4.23 3.00
CA LEU A 151 -5.40 -5.17 1.93
C LEU A 151 -6.21 -6.47 2.05
N ALA A 152 -6.35 -7.02 3.25
CA ALA A 152 -7.17 -8.21 3.49
C ALA A 152 -8.64 -7.99 3.10
N ALA A 153 -9.19 -6.80 3.37
CA ALA A 153 -10.55 -6.44 2.95
C ALA A 153 -10.66 -6.41 1.41
N ALA A 154 -9.71 -5.78 0.72
CA ALA A 154 -9.68 -5.75 -0.75
C ALA A 154 -9.61 -7.16 -1.37
N ILE A 155 -8.80 -8.06 -0.79
CA ILE A 155 -8.72 -9.47 -1.21
C ILE A 155 -10.05 -10.19 -0.97
N ALA A 156 -10.68 -9.99 0.19
CA ALA A 156 -11.95 -10.62 0.52
C ALA A 156 -13.08 -10.17 -0.42
N ASP A 157 -13.14 -8.88 -0.73
CA ASP A 157 -14.08 -8.31 -1.70
C ASP A 157 -13.88 -8.93 -3.09
N TRP A 158 -12.63 -8.97 -3.57
CA TRP A 158 -12.28 -9.56 -4.86
C TRP A 158 -12.67 -11.05 -4.95
N LEU A 159 -12.33 -11.86 -3.94
CA LEU A 159 -12.73 -13.28 -3.88
C LEU A 159 -14.26 -13.45 -3.89
N GLY A 160 -14.98 -12.56 -3.21
CA GLY A 160 -16.44 -12.53 -3.19
C GLY A 160 -17.05 -12.27 -4.57
N THR A 161 -16.40 -11.49 -5.43
CA THR A 161 -16.85 -11.25 -6.81
C THR A 161 -16.64 -12.47 -7.72
N GLY A 162 -15.57 -13.25 -7.51
CA GLY A 162 -15.29 -14.45 -8.30
C GLY A 162 -16.22 -15.62 -8.00
N ALA A 163 -16.55 -15.82 -6.71
CA ALA A 163 -17.48 -16.87 -6.28
C ALA A 163 -18.89 -16.73 -6.89
N GLY A 164 -19.28 -15.52 -7.31
CA GLY A 164 -20.57 -15.25 -7.94
C GLY A 164 -20.74 -15.76 -9.37
N THR A 165 -19.69 -16.31 -10.00
CA THR A 165 -19.75 -16.78 -11.40
C THR A 165 -19.78 -18.31 -11.57
N THR A 166 -19.47 -19.07 -10.52
CA THR A 166 -19.49 -20.56 -10.55
C THR A 166 -20.65 -21.22 -9.80
N ASP A 167 -21.50 -20.46 -9.10
CA ASP A 167 -22.60 -21.04 -8.29
C ASP A 167 -24.02 -20.65 -8.75
N ALA A 168 -24.16 -19.99 -9.90
CA ALA A 168 -25.48 -19.67 -10.49
C ALA A 168 -26.21 -20.89 -11.11
N ALA A 169 -25.75 -22.10 -10.80
CA ALA A 169 -26.37 -23.34 -11.24
C ALA A 169 -26.51 -24.37 -10.09
N ARG A 170 -26.91 -23.95 -8.88
CA ARG A 170 -27.70 -24.85 -8.02
C ARG A 170 -28.52 -24.12 -6.95
N ASP A 171 -29.81 -24.44 -6.99
CA ASP A 171 -30.84 -24.35 -5.95
C ASP A 171 -31.74 -23.09 -5.92
N PRO A 172 -32.95 -23.16 -6.52
CA PRO A 172 -34.00 -22.14 -6.38
C PRO A 172 -34.65 -22.07 -4.97
N GLY A 173 -34.15 -22.81 -3.98
CA GLY A 173 -34.77 -22.94 -2.65
C GLY A 173 -33.95 -22.45 -1.44
N GLY A 174 -32.78 -21.83 -1.63
CA GLY A 174 -31.87 -21.48 -0.53
C GLY A 174 -32.26 -20.20 0.24
N THR A 175 -32.58 -20.35 1.53
CA THR A 175 -32.70 -19.28 2.54
C THR A 175 -31.54 -18.26 2.45
N PRO A 176 -31.75 -16.95 2.64
CA PRO A 176 -30.67 -15.97 2.60
C PRO A 176 -29.59 -16.35 3.62
N ALA A 177 -28.37 -16.59 3.15
CA ALA A 177 -27.23 -16.83 4.01
C ALA A 177 -27.04 -15.60 4.92
N GLY A 178 -27.12 -15.82 6.23
CA GLY A 178 -26.79 -14.83 7.26
C GLY A 178 -25.32 -14.39 7.17
N PRO A 179 -24.88 -13.42 8.01
CA PRO A 179 -23.54 -12.84 7.92
C PRO A 179 -22.48 -13.94 8.04
N ARG A 180 -21.67 -14.12 6.98
CA ARG A 180 -20.55 -15.07 6.93
C ARG A 180 -19.65 -14.86 8.14
N THR A 181 -19.57 -15.89 8.98
CA THR A 181 -18.83 -15.90 10.25
C THR A 181 -17.34 -16.15 10.01
N ALA A 182 -16.51 -15.80 11.00
CA ALA A 182 -15.04 -15.64 10.98
C ALA A 182 -14.14 -16.75 10.37
N GLY A 183 -14.69 -17.85 9.84
CA GLY A 183 -13.94 -18.88 9.12
C GLY A 183 -13.56 -18.50 7.68
N ASP A 184 -14.40 -17.72 6.99
CA ASP A 184 -14.15 -17.26 5.61
C ASP A 184 -13.12 -16.11 5.53
N SER A 185 -12.69 -15.56 6.67
CA SER A 185 -11.84 -14.37 6.75
C SER A 185 -10.36 -14.65 7.05
N LEU A 186 -9.97 -15.91 7.32
CA LEU A 186 -8.58 -16.25 7.64
C LEU A 186 -7.67 -16.17 6.42
N PHE A 187 -8.13 -16.65 5.26
CA PHE A 187 -7.32 -16.69 4.05
C PHE A 187 -6.91 -15.27 3.56
N PRO A 188 -7.83 -14.30 3.41
CA PRO A 188 -7.46 -12.94 3.01
C PRO A 188 -6.51 -12.26 4.01
N GLN A 189 -6.71 -12.49 5.30
CA GLN A 189 -5.84 -11.95 6.36
C GLN A 189 -4.43 -12.55 6.29
N LEU A 190 -4.34 -13.87 6.14
CA LEU A 190 -3.06 -14.57 6.03
C LEU A 190 -2.32 -14.14 4.76
N LEU A 191 -3.02 -14.07 3.62
CA LEU A 191 -2.42 -13.65 2.36
C LEU A 191 -1.87 -12.21 2.43
N ALA A 192 -2.64 -11.27 3.00
CA ALA A 192 -2.17 -9.90 3.22
C ALA A 192 -0.95 -9.84 4.16
N ALA A 193 -0.97 -10.59 5.26
CA ALA A 193 0.15 -10.64 6.21
C ALA A 193 1.43 -11.22 5.57
N ILE A 194 1.29 -12.29 4.79
CA ILE A 194 2.40 -12.91 4.06
C ILE A 194 2.95 -11.94 3.02
N ALA A 195 2.09 -11.29 2.25
CA ALA A 195 2.50 -10.33 1.23
C ALA A 195 3.28 -9.14 1.82
N GLN A 196 2.80 -8.59 2.93
CA GLN A 196 3.51 -7.54 3.66
C GLN A 196 4.88 -8.03 4.18
N THR A 197 4.93 -9.26 4.72
CA THR A 197 6.18 -9.87 5.17
C THR A 197 7.15 -10.09 4.03
N ALA A 198 6.66 -10.54 2.87
CA ALA A 198 7.44 -10.75 1.66
C ALA A 198 8.08 -9.45 1.17
N VAL A 199 7.32 -8.36 1.10
CA VAL A 199 7.82 -7.02 0.73
C VAL A 199 8.92 -6.58 1.71
N ARG A 200 8.67 -6.69 3.02
CA ARG A 200 9.64 -6.31 4.05
C ARG A 200 10.96 -7.09 3.89
N VAL A 201 10.88 -8.42 3.75
CA VAL A 201 12.06 -9.28 3.56
C VAL A 201 12.80 -8.94 2.27
N ALA A 202 12.08 -8.70 1.18
CA ALA A 202 12.70 -8.33 -0.09
C ALA A 202 13.44 -6.98 -0.02
N ILE A 203 12.84 -5.96 0.61
CA ILE A 203 13.46 -4.64 0.79
C ILE A 203 14.68 -4.73 1.70
N GLU A 204 14.58 -5.45 2.82
CA GLU A 204 15.70 -5.65 3.75
C GLU A 204 16.87 -6.35 3.05
N HIS A 205 16.60 -7.47 2.36
CA HIS A 205 17.63 -8.21 1.64
C HIS A 205 18.31 -7.37 0.56
N TRP A 206 17.53 -6.64 -0.24
CA TRP A 206 18.05 -5.75 -1.29
C TRP A 206 18.84 -4.55 -0.74
N CYS A 207 18.48 -4.03 0.43
CA CYS A 207 19.23 -2.98 1.11
C CYS A 207 20.58 -3.50 1.66
N ASP A 208 20.61 -4.74 2.15
CA ASP A 208 21.80 -5.34 2.75
C ASP A 208 22.82 -5.85 1.71
N HIS A 209 22.41 -6.04 0.45
CA HIS A 209 23.26 -6.53 -0.65
C HIS A 209 23.37 -5.51 -1.80
N PRO A 210 23.98 -4.32 -1.56
CA PRO A 210 24.02 -3.26 -2.57
C PRO A 210 24.89 -3.64 -3.78
N GLY A 211 24.27 -3.68 -4.96
CA GLY A 211 24.96 -3.95 -6.23
C GLY A 211 25.13 -5.44 -6.56
N GLU A 212 24.67 -6.33 -5.69
CA GLU A 212 24.71 -7.78 -5.90
C GLU A 212 23.36 -8.33 -6.37
N VAL A 213 22.25 -7.72 -5.94
CA VAL A 213 20.88 -8.15 -6.28
C VAL A 213 20.01 -6.97 -6.69
N GLU A 214 19.11 -7.22 -7.64
CA GLU A 214 18.03 -6.29 -8.01
C GLU A 214 16.80 -6.51 -7.13
N LEU A 215 16.02 -5.44 -6.90
CA LEU A 215 14.82 -5.53 -6.06
C LEU A 215 13.76 -6.42 -6.71
N ALA A 216 13.57 -6.28 -8.03
CA ALA A 216 12.64 -7.10 -8.80
C ALA A 216 12.96 -8.60 -8.70
N ASP A 217 14.23 -8.98 -8.85
CA ASP A 217 14.68 -10.38 -8.74
C ASP A 217 14.48 -10.93 -7.33
N THR A 218 14.87 -10.14 -6.32
CA THR A 218 14.69 -10.51 -4.90
C THR A 218 13.20 -10.71 -4.58
N PHE A 219 12.35 -9.79 -5.03
CA PHE A 219 10.91 -9.85 -4.84
C PHE A 219 10.32 -11.09 -5.52
N GLN A 220 10.70 -11.34 -6.77
CA GLN A 220 10.25 -12.51 -7.52
C GLN A 220 10.64 -13.81 -6.81
N GLU A 221 11.88 -13.93 -6.33
CA GLU A 221 12.36 -15.11 -5.61
C GLU A 221 11.56 -15.36 -4.32
N VAL A 222 11.26 -14.32 -3.53
CA VAL A 222 10.45 -14.46 -2.31
C VAL A 222 9.06 -15.02 -2.64
N PHE A 223 8.39 -14.52 -3.68
CA PHE A 223 7.07 -15.02 -4.09
C PHE A 223 7.13 -16.43 -4.69
N VAL A 224 8.23 -16.79 -5.38
CA VAL A 224 8.47 -18.17 -5.85
C VAL A 224 8.60 -19.13 -4.66
N GLN A 225 9.35 -18.76 -3.62
CA GLN A 225 9.47 -19.59 -2.42
C GLN A 225 8.13 -19.76 -1.70
N LEU A 226 7.33 -18.69 -1.61
CA LEU A 226 5.98 -18.76 -1.05
C LEU A 226 5.07 -19.68 -1.87
N ALA A 227 5.08 -19.57 -3.20
CA ALA A 227 4.28 -20.42 -4.09
C ALA A 227 4.66 -21.91 -3.99
N ARG A 228 5.92 -22.21 -3.66
CA ARG A 228 6.42 -23.58 -3.44
C ARG A 228 6.19 -24.11 -2.02
N GLY A 229 5.65 -23.30 -1.12
CA GLY A 229 5.42 -23.69 0.28
C GLY A 229 6.69 -23.71 1.14
N LEU A 230 7.65 -22.82 0.87
CA LEU A 230 8.90 -22.67 1.63
C LEU A 230 9.68 -23.98 1.81
N PRO A 231 10.06 -24.68 0.72
CA PRO A 231 10.80 -25.93 0.82
C PRO A 231 12.17 -25.73 1.45
N ARG A 232 12.70 -26.76 2.12
CA ARG A 232 14.05 -26.73 2.71
C ARG A 232 15.09 -26.40 1.61
N PRO A 233 15.99 -25.42 1.81
CA PRO A 233 17.00 -25.09 0.82
C PRO A 233 17.95 -26.27 0.59
N PRO A 234 18.47 -26.46 -0.64
CA PRO A 234 19.52 -27.43 -0.91
C PRO A 234 20.76 -27.05 -0.09
N GLY A 235 21.33 -28.03 0.62
CA GLY A 235 22.51 -27.87 1.47
C GLY A 235 23.83 -27.90 0.71
#